data_AF-A0A2T0S3J9-F1
#
_entry.id   AF-A0A2T0S3J9-F1
#
_cell.length_a   1.000
_cell.length_b   1.000
_cell.length_c   1.000
_cell.angle_alpha   90.00
_cell.angle_beta   90.00
_cell.angle_gamma   90.00
#
_symmetry.space_group_name_H-M   'P 1'
#
loop_
_entity.id
_entity.type
_entity.pdbx_description
1 polymer ?
#
loop_
_entity_poly.entity_id
_entity_poly.type
_entity_poly.pdbx_seq_one_letter_code
_entity_poly.pdbx_strand_id
1 'polypeptide(L)'
;MPLLEAGLIAAGDLLRHEQPRRHMVHEATVTSRGWLKLTDGRQFSTPSRALAEQTGTTINGWIYVHVPSGRSLLQLRARVKRD
;
A
#
# COMPACT_ATOMS: atom_id res chain seq x y z
N MET A 1 -8.29 -7.93 3.08
CA MET A 1 -8.18 -6.45 2.95
C MET A 1 -9.18 -6.05 1.89
N PRO A 2 -10.09 -5.08 2.15
CA PRO A 2 -11.28 -4.89 1.32
C PRO A 2 -11.00 -4.69 -0.18
N LEU A 3 -9.83 -4.14 -0.54
CA LEU A 3 -9.45 -3.94 -1.94
C LEU A 3 -9.11 -5.25 -2.67
N LEU A 4 -8.50 -6.21 -1.96
CA LEU A 4 -8.13 -7.52 -2.50
C LEU A 4 -9.39 -8.38 -2.68
N GLU A 5 -10.31 -8.32 -1.71
CA GLU A 5 -11.62 -8.98 -1.80
C GLU A 5 -12.46 -8.42 -2.96
N ALA A 6 -12.39 -7.11 -3.20
CA ALA A 6 -13.03 -6.45 -4.34
C ALA A 6 -12.29 -6.61 -5.68
N GLY A 7 -11.18 -7.35 -5.73
CA GLY A 7 -10.39 -7.55 -6.96
C GLY A 7 -9.74 -6.29 -7.53
N LEU A 8 -9.64 -5.21 -6.75
CA LEU A 8 -9.01 -3.94 -7.18
C LEU A 8 -7.49 -3.95 -7.04
N ILE A 9 -6.97 -4.89 -6.26
CA ILE A 9 -5.55 -5.24 -6.14
C ILE A 9 -5.44 -6.77 -6.08
N ALA A 10 -4.29 -7.30 -6.47
CA ALA A 10 -3.96 -8.71 -6.45
C ALA A 10 -2.74 -8.99 -5.55
N ALA A 11 -2.60 -10.24 -5.11
CA ALA A 11 -1.39 -10.69 -4.44
C ALA A 11 -0.20 -10.61 -5.42
N GLY A 12 0.93 -10.08 -4.96
CA GLY A 12 2.10 -9.81 -5.79
C GLY A 12 2.15 -8.37 -6.32
N ASP A 13 1.07 -7.61 -6.24
CA ASP A 13 1.07 -6.24 -6.74
C ASP A 13 1.99 -5.34 -5.94
N LEU A 14 2.69 -4.47 -6.66
CA LEU A 14 3.61 -3.49 -6.10
C LEU A 14 2.86 -2.22 -5.67
N LEU A 15 3.18 -1.75 -4.48
CA LEU A 15 2.80 -0.46 -3.94
C LEU A 15 4.04 0.41 -3.78
N ARG A 16 3.90 1.70 -4.08
CA ARG A 16 4.99 2.67 -4.01
C ARG A 16 4.54 3.95 -3.32
N HIS A 17 5.38 4.49 -2.45
CA HIS A 17 5.26 5.82 -1.90
C HIS A 17 6.57 6.58 -2.16
N GLU A 18 6.48 7.75 -2.76
CA GLU A 18 7.63 8.59 -3.06
C GLU A 18 7.66 9.80 -2.12
N GLN A 19 8.86 10.17 -1.68
CA GLN A 19 9.12 11.40 -0.95
C GLN A 19 10.14 12.22 -1.74
N PRO A 20 9.72 12.98 -2.77
CA PRO A 20 10.64 13.63 -3.71
C PRO A 20 11.64 14.56 -3.04
N ARG A 21 11.18 15.34 -2.04
CA ARG A 21 12.04 16.27 -1.28
C ARG A 21 13.13 15.57 -0.45
N ARG A 22 12.96 14.28 -0.15
CA ARG A 22 13.94 13.45 0.57
C ARG A 22 14.68 12.51 -0.37
N HIS A 23 14.36 12.50 -1.66
CA HIS A 23 14.87 11.54 -2.63
C HIS A 23 14.68 10.07 -2.19
N MET A 24 13.58 9.76 -1.50
CA MET A 24 13.28 8.41 -1.01
C MET A 24 12.10 7.78 -1.76
N VAL A 25 12.20 6.47 -1.96
CA VAL A 25 11.13 5.63 -2.50
C VAL A 25 10.93 4.46 -1.54
N HIS A 26 9.66 4.23 -1.19
CA HIS A 26 9.24 3.19 -0.25
C HIS A 26 8.33 2.22 -0.97
N GLU A 27 8.67 0.94 -0.96
CA GLU A 27 7.95 -0.11 -1.70
C GLU A 27 7.40 -1.20 -0.80
N ALA A 28 6.24 -1.72 -1.15
CA ALA A 28 5.65 -2.88 -0.49
C ALA A 28 4.90 -3.75 -1.49
N THR A 29 4.84 -5.05 -1.24
CA THR A 29 4.09 -6.01 -2.06
C THR A 29 2.82 -6.44 -1.33
N VAL A 30 1.70 -6.52 -2.05
CA VAL A 30 0.45 -7.08 -1.52
C VAL A 30 0.61 -8.59 -1.35
N THR A 31 0.33 -9.13 -0.17
CA THR A 31 0.34 -10.58 0.07
C THR A 31 -1.01 -11.22 -0.23
N SER A 32 -1.05 -12.54 -0.37
CA SER A 32 -2.31 -13.30 -0.53
C SER A 32 -3.29 -13.15 0.65
N ARG A 33 -2.81 -12.70 1.82
CA ARG A 33 -3.64 -12.36 2.98
C ARG A 33 -4.20 -10.93 2.94
N GLY A 34 -3.85 -10.16 1.89
CA GLY A 34 -4.13 -8.72 1.80
C GLY A 34 -3.31 -7.87 2.78
N TRP A 35 -2.18 -8.37 3.25
CA TRP A 35 -1.22 -7.60 4.05
C TRP A 35 -0.19 -6.94 3.13
N LEU A 36 0.61 -6.04 3.67
CA LEU A 36 1.76 -5.47 2.97
C LEU A 36 3.04 -6.12 3.46
N LYS A 37 3.84 -6.65 2.52
CA LYS A 37 5.19 -7.14 2.75
C LYS A 37 6.18 -6.06 2.32
N LEU A 38 7.03 -5.61 3.23
CA LEU A 38 8.11 -4.69 2.91
C LEU A 38 9.26 -5.41 2.20
N THR A 39 10.19 -4.65 1.64
CA THR A 39 11.38 -5.19 0.96
C THR A 39 12.29 -6.03 1.87
N ASP A 40 12.29 -5.76 3.17
CA ASP A 40 12.99 -6.54 4.20
C ASP A 40 12.24 -7.82 4.65
N GLY A 41 11.07 -8.09 4.07
CA GLY A 41 10.26 -9.27 4.34
C GLY A 41 9.27 -9.13 5.50
N ARG A 42 9.33 -8.07 6.32
CA ARG A 42 8.35 -7.83 7.39
C ARG A 42 6.96 -7.60 6.79
N GLN A 43 5.93 -8.11 7.47
CA GLN A 43 4.55 -8.02 7.00
C GLN A 43 3.64 -7.30 7.98
N PHE A 44 2.73 -6.50 7.44
CA PHE A 44 1.83 -5.66 8.22
C PHE A 44 0.40 -5.74 7.69
N SER A 45 -0.55 -5.93 8.61
CA SER A 45 -1.98 -6.02 8.29
C SER A 45 -2.60 -4.67 7.90
N THR A 46 -1.92 -3.56 8.14
CA THR A 46 -2.42 -2.22 7.81
C THR A 46 -1.40 -1.42 6.99
N PRO A 47 -1.85 -0.64 5.98
CA PRO A 47 -0.96 0.23 5.21
C PRO A 47 -0.23 1.26 6.06
N SER A 48 -0.90 1.88 7.05
CA SER A 48 -0.28 2.92 7.89
C SER A 48 0.88 2.39 8.72
N ARG A 49 0.77 1.17 9.26
CA ARG A 49 1.89 0.57 10.01
C ARG A 49 3.06 0.22 9.08
N ALA A 50 2.79 -0.33 7.90
CA ALA A 50 3.81 -0.61 6.91
C ALA A 50 4.59 0.67 6.52
N LEU A 51 3.87 1.75 6.23
CA LEU A 51 4.51 3.00 5.82
C LEU A 51 5.25 3.69 6.98
N ALA A 52 4.73 3.59 8.20
CA ALA A 52 5.43 4.13 9.37
C ALA A 52 6.79 3.46 9.59
N GLU A 53 6.87 2.15 9.38
CA GLU A 53 8.12 1.39 9.49
C GLU A 53 9.14 1.77 8.42
N GLN A 54 8.69 2.14 7.21
CA GLN A 54 9.59 2.58 6.14
C GLN A 54 10.05 4.03 6.28
N THR A 55 9.17 4.90 6.80
CA THR A 55 9.42 6.34 6.89
C THR A 55 9.97 6.79 8.24
N GLY A 56 9.91 5.93 9.25
CA GLY A 56 10.28 6.24 10.63
C GLY A 56 9.30 7.18 11.35
N THR A 57 8.12 7.45 10.76
CA THR A 57 7.13 8.39 11.32
C THR A 57 5.71 7.93 11.03
N THR A 58 4.77 8.22 11.92
CA THR A 58 3.36 7.87 11.71
C THR A 58 2.77 8.70 10.57
N ILE A 59 2.49 8.04 9.45
CA ILE A 59 1.88 8.65 8.26
C ILE A 59 0.66 7.82 7.85
N ASN A 60 -0.33 8.47 7.23
CA ASN A 60 -1.45 7.78 6.61
C ASN A 60 -0.95 6.85 5.48
N GLY A 61 -0.99 5.54 5.66
CA GLY A 61 -0.51 4.58 4.66
C GLY A 61 -1.45 4.36 3.47
N TRP A 62 -2.66 4.93 3.47
CA TRP A 62 -3.54 4.85 2.31
C TRP A 62 -3.05 5.70 1.11
N ILE A 63 -1.95 6.42 1.28
CA ILE A 63 -1.27 7.21 0.24
C ILE A 63 -0.37 6.37 -0.67
N TYR A 64 -0.11 5.09 -0.36
CA TYR A 64 0.58 4.21 -1.31
C TYR A 64 -0.14 4.24 -2.65
N VAL A 65 0.64 4.38 -3.72
CA VAL A 65 0.20 4.23 -5.10
C VAL A 65 0.33 2.76 -5.47
N HIS A 66 -0.78 2.16 -5.88
CA HIS A 66 -0.82 0.84 -6.48
C HIS A 66 -0.28 0.93 -7.90
N VAL A 67 0.93 0.42 -8.12
CA VAL A 67 1.72 0.62 -9.35
C VAL A 67 0.97 0.14 -10.60
N PRO A 68 0.42 -1.09 -10.67
CA PRO A 68 -0.37 -1.53 -11.82
C PRO A 68 -1.53 -0.61 -12.21
N SER A 69 -2.20 0.01 -11.23
CA SER A 69 -3.36 0.87 -11.50
C SER A 69 -3.03 2.37 -11.61
N GLY A 70 -1.86 2.80 -11.15
CA GLY A 70 -1.50 4.21 -10.97
C GLY A 70 -2.34 4.97 -9.93
N ARG A 71 -3.18 4.30 -9.14
CA ARG A 71 -4.10 4.92 -8.16
C ARG A 71 -3.64 4.69 -6.73
N SER A 72 -3.96 5.63 -5.85
CA SER A 72 -3.71 5.42 -4.43
C SER A 72 -4.65 4.39 -3.81
N LEU A 73 -4.22 3.70 -2.75
CA LEU A 73 -5.11 2.82 -2.00
C LEU A 73 -6.34 3.55 -1.47
N LEU A 74 -6.22 4.84 -1.13
CA LEU A 74 -7.35 5.68 -0.74
C LEU A 74 -8.38 5.81 -1.87
N GLN A 75 -7.93 6.07 -3.10
CA GLN A 75 -8.80 6.15 -4.27
C GLN A 75 -9.48 4.81 -4.57
N LEU A 76 -8.73 3.70 -4.48
CA LEU A 76 -9.30 2.36 -4.66
C LEU A 76 -10.35 2.04 -3.59
N ARG A 77 -10.08 2.41 -2.33
CA ARG A 77 -11.01 2.22 -1.21
C ARG A 77 -12.29 3.02 -1.38
N ALA A 78 -12.23 4.20 -1.97
CA ALA A 78 -13.41 4.98 -2.30
C ALA A 78 -14.30 4.31 -3.37
N ARG A 79 -13.75 3.46 -4.24
CA ARG A 79 -14.53 2.68 -5.22
C ARG A 79 -15.31 1.56 -4.54
N VAL A 80 -14.67 0.79 -3.65
CA VAL A 80 -15.33 -0.29 -2.89
C VAL A 80 -16.56 0.19 -2.12
N LYS A 81 -16.55 1.43 -1.61
CA LYS A 81 -17.69 1.99 -0.86
C LYS A 81 -18.90 2.39 -1.71
N ARG A 82 -18.77 2.39 -3.04
CA ARG A 82 -19.83 2.81 -3.97
C ARG A 82 -20.57 1.63 -4.60
N ASP A 83 -20.03 0.42 -4.42
CA ASP A 83 -20.61 -0.85 -4.84
C ASP A 83 -21.27 -1.54 -3.63
#